data_AF-W4DCB9-F1
#
_entry.id   AF-W4DCB9-F1
#
_cell.length_a   1.000
_cell.length_b   1.000
_cell.length_c   1.000
_cell.angle_alpha   90.00
_cell.angle_beta   90.00
_cell.angle_gamma   90.00
#
_symmetry.space_group_name_H-M   'P 1'
#
loop_
_entity.id
_entity.type
_entity.pdbx_description
1 polymer ?
#
loop_
_entity_poly.entity_id
_entity_poly.type
_entity_poly.pdbx_seq_one_letter_code
_entity_poly.pdbx_strand_id
1 'polypeptide(L)'
;MPLVATSKLAPPQDWKEFESLTRDALSEKWSSPDLEMNGRQGQDQAGVDIFGENHKGEFVGVQCKNTENLNLQTIIDEAQKAESFKPAINAYYVATTGKRDSVLQESVRLENIKRKASGTFSIQILFWDDIQSELAKNTMLFQKYYSQFMTQLPQESIVKGNRMVSALDLGFYGLNVRGIMGISFGLFGCTDKDIREFYSMLELIEEALSVIANTEQLPKRIEALNNFKKEINAIVDGKIKKWKEANELAEVLEDSIRNLTRWLEPNEVKIFGIGAQMGTWDYYTYYHYESYSREGLDKLSKRINDLLQLEKLPDEIENYIHDYLDPDSEIGKVSNAPTRTFNWVRQHYMTT
;
A
#
# COMPACT_ATOMS: atom_id res chain seq x y z
N MET A 1 -13.97 16.88 14.45
CA MET A 1 -14.09 16.97 12.97
C MET A 1 -14.48 15.59 12.49
N PRO A 2 -15.50 15.43 11.62
CA PRO A 2 -15.78 14.14 11.02
C PRO A 2 -14.55 13.64 10.25
N LEU A 3 -14.23 12.35 10.33
CA LEU A 3 -13.14 11.73 9.57
C LEU A 3 -13.37 11.96 8.07
N VAL A 4 -12.29 12.08 7.29
CA VAL A 4 -12.30 12.12 5.82
C VAL A 4 -13.12 10.96 5.20
N ALA A 5 -13.29 9.86 5.93
CA ALA A 5 -14.22 8.76 5.64
C ALA A 5 -15.71 9.16 5.50
N THR A 6 -16.11 10.38 5.88
CA THR A 6 -17.48 10.90 5.73
C THR A 6 -17.64 11.96 4.63
N SER A 7 -16.55 12.36 3.97
CA SER A 7 -16.59 13.26 2.81
C SER A 7 -16.86 12.44 1.55
N LYS A 8 -17.98 12.71 0.84
CA LYS A 8 -18.24 12.11 -0.47
C LYS A 8 -17.17 12.56 -1.45
N LEU A 9 -16.28 11.65 -1.86
CA LEU A 9 -15.28 11.95 -2.88
C LEU A 9 -15.99 12.09 -4.22
N ALA A 10 -15.60 13.10 -5.00
CA ALA A 10 -16.06 13.19 -6.37
C ALA A 10 -15.36 12.10 -7.20
N PRO A 11 -16.08 11.32 -8.01
CA PRO A 11 -15.45 10.39 -8.93
C PRO A 11 -14.56 11.13 -9.95
N PRO A 12 -13.49 10.48 -10.46
CA PRO A 12 -12.67 11.03 -11.54
C PRO A 12 -13.52 11.44 -12.75
N GLN A 13 -13.18 12.56 -13.37
CA GLN A 13 -13.85 12.98 -14.62
C GLN A 13 -13.32 12.21 -15.83
N ASP A 14 -12.05 11.80 -15.78
CA ASP A 14 -11.42 11.01 -16.83
C ASP A 14 -11.60 9.51 -16.58
N TRP A 15 -11.92 8.78 -17.65
CA TRP A 15 -12.18 7.34 -17.56
C TRP A 15 -10.89 6.52 -17.36
N LYS A 16 -9.71 6.98 -17.85
CA LYS A 16 -8.42 6.30 -17.62
C LYS A 16 -7.98 6.45 -16.17
N GLU A 17 -8.22 7.64 -15.62
CA GLU A 17 -8.01 7.89 -14.19
C GLU A 17 -8.91 7.00 -13.35
N PHE A 18 -10.20 6.86 -13.71
CA PHE A 18 -11.12 5.95 -13.01
C PHE A 18 -10.68 4.48 -13.06
N GLU A 19 -10.19 4.00 -14.21
CA GLU A 19 -9.63 2.65 -14.34
C GLU A 19 -8.43 2.43 -13.42
N SER A 20 -7.46 3.35 -13.48
CA SER A 20 -6.24 3.27 -12.67
C SER A 20 -6.57 3.30 -11.17
N LEU A 21 -7.47 4.19 -10.77
CA LEU A 21 -7.96 4.34 -9.40
C LEU A 21 -8.69 3.07 -8.94
N THR A 22 -9.53 2.49 -9.80
CA THR A 22 -10.26 1.26 -9.49
C THR A 22 -9.30 0.10 -9.30
N ARG A 23 -8.30 -0.06 -10.16
CA ARG A 23 -7.26 -1.09 -10.01
C ARG A 23 -6.60 -0.98 -8.64
N ASP A 24 -6.10 0.20 -8.30
CA ASP A 24 -5.37 0.39 -7.05
C ASP A 24 -6.25 0.17 -5.82
N ALA A 25 -7.50 0.63 -5.85
CA ALA A 25 -8.47 0.38 -4.79
C ALA A 25 -8.76 -1.11 -4.60
N LEU A 26 -8.83 -1.88 -5.70
CA LEU A 26 -9.04 -3.32 -5.65
C LEU A 26 -7.80 -4.10 -5.24
N SER A 27 -6.61 -3.63 -5.60
CA SER A 27 -5.35 -4.20 -5.12
C SER A 27 -5.26 -4.13 -3.60
N GLU A 28 -5.66 -2.99 -3.02
CA GLU A 28 -5.77 -2.82 -1.57
C GLU A 28 -6.83 -3.77 -0.99
N LYS A 29 -8.06 -3.71 -1.53
CA LYS A 29 -9.21 -4.51 -1.05
C LYS A 29 -8.94 -6.00 -1.04
N TRP A 30 -8.24 -6.49 -2.06
CA TRP A 30 -8.00 -7.92 -2.26
C TRP A 30 -6.64 -8.38 -1.78
N SER A 31 -5.81 -7.46 -1.26
CA SER A 31 -4.40 -7.73 -0.96
C SER A 31 -3.69 -8.41 -2.15
N SER A 32 -4.07 -8.00 -3.36
CA SER A 32 -3.65 -8.60 -4.62
C SER A 32 -2.81 -7.57 -5.39
N PRO A 33 -1.47 -7.63 -5.25
CA PRO A 33 -0.58 -6.68 -5.89
C PRO A 33 -0.46 -6.92 -7.41
N ASP A 34 -0.97 -8.05 -7.91
CA ASP A 34 -0.82 -8.51 -9.29
C ASP A 34 -2.08 -8.23 -10.14
N LEU A 35 -2.94 -7.27 -9.71
CA LEU A 35 -3.98 -6.73 -10.59
C LEU A 35 -3.35 -5.86 -11.67
N GLU A 36 -3.62 -6.20 -12.92
CA GLU A 36 -3.04 -5.55 -14.09
C GLU A 36 -4.12 -4.86 -14.94
N MET A 37 -3.72 -3.76 -15.58
CA MET A 37 -4.52 -3.14 -16.64
C MET A 37 -4.43 -4.00 -17.91
N ASN A 38 -5.56 -4.31 -18.53
CA ASN A 38 -5.60 -5.11 -19.75
C ASN A 38 -5.39 -4.24 -21.00
N GLY A 39 -4.17 -4.17 -21.51
CA GLY A 39 -3.89 -3.52 -22.80
C GLY A 39 -4.13 -2.00 -22.81
N ARG A 40 -4.09 -1.41 -24.01
CA ARG A 40 -4.30 0.04 -24.25
C ARG A 40 -5.62 0.29 -24.96
N GLN A 41 -6.12 1.51 -24.80
CA GLN A 41 -7.32 1.99 -25.50
C GLN A 41 -7.29 1.68 -27.00
N GLY A 42 -8.37 1.10 -27.51
CA GLY A 42 -8.53 0.75 -28.92
C GLY A 42 -8.05 -0.66 -29.28
N GLN A 43 -7.48 -1.40 -28.33
CA GLN A 43 -7.27 -2.83 -28.46
C GLN A 43 -8.56 -3.58 -28.09
N ASP A 44 -8.73 -4.78 -28.66
CA ASP A 44 -9.81 -5.67 -28.23
C ASP A 44 -9.47 -6.22 -26.84
N GLN A 45 -10.12 -5.66 -25.83
CA GLN A 45 -9.93 -5.99 -24.42
C GLN A 45 -10.94 -7.03 -23.93
N ALA A 46 -11.78 -7.58 -24.83
CA ALA A 46 -12.84 -8.54 -24.50
C ALA A 46 -13.71 -8.11 -23.31
N GLY A 47 -13.97 -6.81 -23.12
CA GLY A 47 -14.78 -6.31 -22.00
C GLY A 47 -14.13 -6.50 -20.61
N VAL A 48 -12.80 -6.56 -20.54
CA VAL A 48 -12.03 -6.65 -19.29
C VAL A 48 -11.00 -5.52 -19.31
N ASP A 49 -11.11 -4.53 -18.42
CA ASP A 49 -10.14 -3.43 -18.32
C ASP A 49 -9.04 -3.73 -17.29
N ILE A 50 -9.36 -4.52 -16.25
CA ILE A 50 -8.42 -4.96 -15.21
C ILE A 50 -8.57 -6.47 -15.04
N PHE A 51 -7.48 -7.20 -14.85
CA PHE A 51 -7.51 -8.63 -14.55
C PHE A 51 -6.47 -9.01 -13.49
N GLY A 52 -6.63 -10.18 -12.89
CA GLY A 52 -5.69 -10.75 -11.92
C GLY A 52 -6.41 -11.61 -10.90
N GLU A 53 -5.77 -11.90 -9.77
CA GLU A 53 -6.39 -12.70 -8.70
C GLU A 53 -7.12 -11.81 -7.68
N ASN A 54 -8.27 -12.29 -7.18
CA ASN A 54 -8.91 -11.67 -6.01
C ASN A 54 -8.38 -12.29 -4.70
N HIS A 55 -8.87 -11.81 -3.55
CA HIS A 55 -8.51 -12.33 -2.22
C HIS A 55 -8.81 -13.82 -1.97
N LYS A 56 -9.51 -14.50 -2.89
CA LYS A 56 -9.80 -15.93 -2.84
C LYS A 56 -8.93 -16.76 -3.79
N GLY A 57 -7.99 -16.13 -4.49
CA GLY A 57 -7.20 -16.77 -5.55
C GLY A 57 -8.01 -17.08 -6.82
N GLU A 58 -9.18 -16.47 -7.00
CA GLU A 58 -9.95 -16.61 -8.24
C GLU A 58 -9.38 -15.66 -9.28
N PHE A 59 -9.21 -16.14 -10.52
CA PHE A 59 -8.81 -15.27 -11.63
C PHE A 59 -10.02 -14.45 -12.09
N VAL A 60 -9.94 -13.12 -11.97
CA VAL A 60 -11.07 -12.22 -12.18
C VAL A 60 -10.83 -11.22 -13.29
N GLY A 61 -11.92 -10.78 -13.90
CA GLY A 61 -11.93 -9.63 -14.81
C GLY A 61 -12.79 -8.51 -14.24
N VAL A 62 -12.37 -7.26 -14.43
CA VAL A 62 -13.10 -6.06 -14.02
C VAL A 62 -13.28 -5.15 -15.23
N GLN A 63 -14.51 -4.73 -15.48
CA GLN A 63 -14.82 -3.64 -16.41
C GLN A 63 -15.13 -2.37 -15.63
N CYS A 64 -14.47 -1.28 -15.98
CA CYS A 64 -14.71 0.04 -15.47
C CYS A 64 -15.70 0.79 -16.36
N LYS A 65 -16.73 1.37 -15.76
CA LYS A 65 -17.69 2.27 -16.42
C LYS A 65 -17.81 3.55 -15.61
N ASN A 66 -17.09 4.60 -16.04
CA ASN A 66 -17.21 5.93 -15.47
C ASN A 66 -18.54 6.60 -15.89
N THR A 67 -19.65 6.14 -15.33
CA THR A 67 -21.01 6.64 -15.54
C THR A 67 -21.82 6.48 -14.27
N GLU A 68 -22.71 7.44 -13.98
CA GLU A 68 -23.64 7.33 -12.87
C GLU A 68 -24.85 6.43 -13.19
N ASN A 69 -25.16 6.24 -14.48
CA ASN A 69 -26.34 5.53 -14.95
C ASN A 69 -25.94 4.20 -15.60
N LEU A 70 -25.57 3.22 -14.78
CA LEU A 70 -25.32 1.86 -15.23
C LEU A 70 -26.65 1.09 -15.29
N ASN A 71 -26.91 0.39 -16.40
CA ASN A 71 -28.10 -0.44 -16.57
C ASN A 71 -27.72 -1.91 -16.78
N LEU A 72 -28.70 -2.80 -16.55
CA LEU A 72 -28.49 -4.25 -16.64
C LEU A 72 -28.04 -4.70 -18.03
N GLN A 73 -28.61 -4.14 -19.10
CA GLN A 73 -28.28 -4.57 -20.47
C GLN A 73 -26.81 -4.32 -20.76
N THR A 74 -26.29 -3.14 -20.39
CA THR A 74 -24.86 -2.82 -20.53
C THR A 74 -23.98 -3.80 -19.74
N ILE A 75 -24.38 -4.18 -18.52
CA ILE A 75 -23.64 -5.17 -17.72
C ILE A 75 -23.60 -6.53 -18.42
N ILE A 76 -24.73 -6.98 -18.98
CA ILE A 76 -24.83 -8.25 -19.71
C ILE A 76 -23.98 -8.22 -20.97
N ASP A 77 -24.04 -7.13 -21.74
CA ASP A 77 -23.29 -6.99 -23.00
C ASP A 77 -21.77 -7.03 -22.75
N GLU A 78 -21.27 -6.38 -21.69
CA GLU A 78 -19.85 -6.44 -21.33
C GLU A 78 -19.45 -7.82 -20.79
N ALA A 79 -20.30 -8.44 -19.97
CA ALA A 79 -20.06 -9.80 -19.48
C ALA A 79 -19.99 -10.82 -20.63
N GLN A 80 -20.81 -10.68 -21.67
CA GLN A 80 -20.76 -11.55 -22.85
C GLN A 80 -19.44 -11.41 -23.62
N LYS A 81 -18.85 -10.21 -23.69
CA LYS A 81 -17.51 -10.04 -24.28
C LYS A 81 -16.45 -10.77 -23.43
N ALA A 82 -16.55 -10.65 -22.11
CA ALA A 82 -15.59 -11.24 -21.17
C ALA A 82 -15.61 -12.78 -21.15
N GLU A 83 -16.65 -13.42 -21.69
CA GLU A 83 -16.67 -14.88 -21.92
C GLU A 83 -15.59 -15.34 -22.91
N SER A 84 -15.11 -14.45 -23.78
CA SER A 84 -14.03 -14.73 -24.73
C SER A 84 -12.63 -14.44 -24.18
N PHE A 85 -12.53 -13.84 -22.99
CA PHE A 85 -11.25 -13.46 -22.38
C PHE A 85 -10.39 -14.70 -22.07
N LYS A 86 -9.07 -14.58 -22.27
CA LYS A 86 -8.11 -15.68 -22.07
C LYS A 86 -6.97 -15.24 -21.15
N PRO A 87 -6.64 -16.02 -20.10
CA PRO A 87 -7.32 -17.25 -19.68
C PRO A 87 -8.74 -16.98 -19.14
N ALA A 88 -9.58 -18.02 -19.07
CA ALA A 88 -10.98 -17.87 -18.66
C ALA A 88 -11.08 -17.39 -17.20
N ILE A 89 -11.93 -16.40 -16.94
CA ILE A 89 -12.15 -15.84 -15.60
C ILE A 89 -13.17 -16.66 -14.81
N ASN A 90 -12.96 -16.70 -13.49
CA ASN A 90 -13.84 -17.33 -12.51
C ASN A 90 -14.96 -16.38 -12.04
N ALA A 91 -14.66 -15.08 -11.93
CA ALA A 91 -15.62 -14.06 -11.53
C ALA A 91 -15.41 -12.77 -12.32
N TYR A 92 -16.51 -12.03 -12.52
CA TYR A 92 -16.51 -10.79 -13.27
C TYR A 92 -17.09 -9.65 -12.45
N TYR A 93 -16.43 -8.49 -12.50
CA TYR A 93 -16.80 -7.30 -11.76
C TYR A 93 -17.09 -6.16 -12.72
N VAL A 94 -18.12 -5.37 -12.43
CA VAL A 94 -18.36 -4.09 -13.11
C VAL A 94 -18.22 -2.99 -12.09
N ALA A 95 -17.18 -2.17 -12.24
CA ALA A 95 -16.92 -1.00 -11.42
C ALA A 95 -17.58 0.24 -12.03
N THR A 96 -18.24 1.05 -11.21
CA THR A 96 -18.98 2.22 -11.68
C THR A 96 -18.87 3.40 -10.73
N THR A 97 -18.90 4.61 -11.29
CA THR A 97 -19.01 5.87 -10.53
C THR A 97 -20.45 6.15 -10.06
N GLY A 98 -21.40 5.29 -10.41
CA GLY A 98 -22.77 5.32 -9.91
C GLY A 98 -22.90 4.99 -8.43
N LYS A 99 -23.98 5.50 -7.83
CA LYS A 99 -24.39 5.19 -6.45
C LYS A 99 -25.04 3.80 -6.39
N ARG A 100 -25.08 3.21 -5.21
CA ARG A 100 -25.78 1.93 -4.99
C ARG A 100 -27.24 2.02 -5.46
N ASP A 101 -27.64 1.04 -6.26
CA ASP A 101 -28.99 0.90 -6.79
C ASP A 101 -29.53 -0.50 -6.44
N SER A 102 -30.56 -0.54 -5.59
CA SER A 102 -31.16 -1.79 -5.13
C SER A 102 -31.83 -2.58 -6.24
N VAL A 103 -32.43 -1.90 -7.24
CA VAL A 103 -33.12 -2.52 -8.37
C VAL A 103 -32.11 -3.14 -9.32
N LEU A 104 -31.02 -2.43 -9.61
CA LEU A 104 -29.92 -2.96 -10.42
C LEU A 104 -29.25 -4.15 -9.73
N GLN A 105 -28.97 -4.05 -8.43
CA GLN A 105 -28.41 -5.14 -7.65
C GLN A 105 -29.32 -6.38 -7.65
N GLU A 106 -30.64 -6.20 -7.49
CA GLU A 106 -31.60 -7.30 -7.59
C GLU A 106 -31.58 -7.95 -8.97
N SER A 107 -31.58 -7.13 -10.02
CA SER A 107 -31.52 -7.61 -11.40
C SER A 107 -30.26 -8.42 -11.68
N VAL A 108 -29.09 -7.98 -11.19
CA VAL A 108 -27.83 -8.73 -11.32
C VAL A 108 -27.86 -10.03 -10.50
N ARG A 109 -28.45 -10.03 -9.30
CA ARG A 109 -28.64 -11.28 -8.52
C ARG A 109 -29.49 -12.30 -9.29
N LEU A 110 -30.58 -11.86 -9.91
CA LEU A 110 -31.44 -12.73 -10.72
C LEU A 110 -30.72 -13.23 -11.98
N GLU A 111 -29.90 -12.39 -12.62
CA GLU A 111 -29.11 -12.80 -13.78
C GLU A 111 -28.03 -13.82 -13.42
N ASN A 112 -27.38 -13.67 -12.25
CA ASN A 112 -26.41 -14.64 -11.75
C ASN A 112 -27.00 -16.04 -11.53
N ILE A 113 -28.30 -16.16 -11.21
CA ILE A 113 -28.98 -17.46 -11.12
C ILE A 113 -28.95 -18.16 -12.49
N LYS A 114 -29.23 -17.42 -13.56
CA LYS A 114 -29.20 -17.96 -14.93
C LYS A 114 -27.78 -18.30 -15.37
N ARG A 115 -26.82 -17.40 -15.13
CA ARG A 115 -25.40 -17.61 -15.48
C ARG A 115 -24.80 -18.84 -14.78
N LYS A 116 -25.14 -19.03 -13.50
CA LYS A 116 -24.75 -20.23 -12.76
C LYS A 116 -25.35 -21.50 -13.37
N ALA A 117 -26.60 -21.46 -13.82
CA ALA A 117 -27.23 -22.61 -14.49
C ALA A 117 -26.59 -22.91 -15.86
N SER A 118 -26.06 -21.90 -16.56
CA SER A 118 -25.31 -22.08 -17.82
C SER A 118 -23.82 -22.39 -17.63
N GLY A 119 -23.33 -22.48 -16.39
CA GLY A 119 -21.91 -22.76 -16.10
C GLY A 119 -20.96 -21.60 -16.44
N THR A 120 -21.46 -20.36 -16.53
CA THR A 120 -20.64 -19.16 -16.75
C THR A 120 -20.38 -18.43 -15.43
N PHE A 121 -19.40 -17.54 -15.42
CA PHE A 121 -19.01 -16.79 -14.22
C PHE A 121 -20.14 -15.88 -13.71
N SER A 122 -20.12 -15.60 -12.40
CA SER A 122 -21.01 -14.63 -11.78
C SER A 122 -20.51 -13.19 -11.96
N ILE A 123 -21.46 -12.25 -12.00
CA ILE A 123 -21.24 -10.81 -12.12
C ILE A 123 -21.42 -10.13 -10.76
N GLN A 124 -20.52 -9.22 -10.40
CA GLN A 124 -20.62 -8.38 -9.20
C GLN A 124 -20.50 -6.90 -9.59
N ILE A 125 -21.19 -6.01 -8.87
CA ILE A 125 -21.09 -4.56 -9.09
C ILE A 125 -20.28 -3.95 -7.95
N LEU A 126 -19.29 -3.13 -8.31
CA LEU A 126 -18.56 -2.26 -7.40
C LEU A 126 -19.04 -0.83 -7.64
N PHE A 127 -19.84 -0.30 -6.72
CA PHE A 127 -20.33 1.08 -6.82
C PHE A 127 -19.26 2.07 -6.35
N TRP A 128 -19.47 3.34 -6.62
CA TRP A 128 -18.54 4.38 -6.20
C TRP A 128 -18.28 4.37 -4.70
N ASP A 129 -19.32 4.09 -3.91
CA ASP A 129 -19.20 4.00 -2.46
C ASP A 129 -18.30 2.85 -2.01
N ASP A 130 -18.26 1.74 -2.77
CA ASP A 130 -17.35 0.63 -2.52
C ASP A 130 -15.90 1.07 -2.81
N ILE A 131 -15.67 1.72 -3.95
CA ILE A 131 -14.34 2.14 -4.41
C ILE A 131 -13.76 3.20 -3.47
N GLN A 132 -14.51 4.26 -3.16
CA GLN A 132 -14.04 5.33 -2.27
C GLN A 132 -13.73 4.82 -0.86
N SER A 133 -14.47 3.81 -0.37
CA SER A 133 -14.24 3.26 0.96
C SER A 133 -12.93 2.50 1.03
N GLU A 134 -12.48 1.88 -0.06
CA GLU A 134 -11.18 1.19 -0.10
C GLU A 134 -10.04 2.21 -0.25
N LEU A 135 -10.21 3.23 -1.10
CA LEU A 135 -9.25 4.33 -1.21
C LEU A 135 -9.00 5.01 0.14
N ALA A 136 -10.06 5.27 0.91
CA ALA A 136 -9.94 5.96 2.19
C ALA A 136 -9.20 5.15 3.27
N LYS A 137 -9.02 3.84 3.09
CA LYS A 137 -8.24 3.00 4.03
C LYS A 137 -6.73 3.13 3.81
N ASN A 138 -6.30 3.59 2.63
CA ASN A 138 -4.90 3.76 2.29
C ASN A 138 -4.62 5.24 1.98
N THR A 139 -4.03 5.95 2.95
CA THR A 139 -3.74 7.39 2.86
C THR A 139 -2.87 7.75 1.64
N MET A 140 -1.90 6.91 1.27
CA MET A 140 -1.04 7.17 0.10
C MET A 140 -1.85 7.07 -1.19
N LEU A 141 -2.69 6.03 -1.28
CA LEU A 141 -3.56 5.83 -2.42
C LEU A 141 -4.59 6.96 -2.55
N PHE A 142 -5.14 7.41 -1.42
CA PHE A 142 -6.01 8.58 -1.37
C PHE A 142 -5.29 9.84 -1.87
N GLN A 143 -4.08 10.13 -1.40
CA GLN A 143 -3.29 11.29 -1.81
C GLN A 143 -2.98 11.30 -3.30
N LYS A 144 -2.63 10.14 -3.87
CA LYS A 144 -2.32 9.98 -5.29
C LYS A 144 -3.43 10.51 -6.20
N TYR A 145 -4.69 10.27 -5.86
CA TYR A 145 -5.85 10.63 -6.69
C TYR A 145 -6.57 11.92 -6.25
N TYR A 146 -6.36 12.36 -5.01
CA TYR A 146 -7.13 13.44 -4.39
C TYR A 146 -6.25 14.55 -3.79
N SER A 147 -5.06 14.77 -4.34
CA SER A 147 -4.10 15.80 -3.89
C SER A 147 -4.68 17.23 -3.86
N GLN A 148 -5.71 17.54 -4.66
CA GLN A 148 -6.44 18.81 -4.66
C GLN A 148 -7.17 19.10 -3.35
N PHE A 149 -7.50 18.08 -2.55
CA PHE A 149 -8.02 18.27 -1.19
C PHE A 149 -6.91 18.68 -0.20
N MET A 150 -5.63 18.61 -0.61
CA MET A 150 -4.47 19.10 0.17
C MET A 150 -4.16 20.58 -0.12
N THR A 151 -4.48 21.11 -1.30
CA THR A 151 -4.16 22.50 -1.71
C THR A 151 -5.11 23.58 -1.16
N GLN A 152 -6.14 23.20 -0.39
CA GLN A 152 -7.00 24.14 0.36
C GLN A 152 -6.75 24.11 1.88
N LEU A 153 -5.59 23.61 2.32
CA LEU A 153 -5.15 23.79 3.70
C LEU A 153 -4.32 25.09 3.79
N PRO A 154 -4.71 26.06 4.65
CA PRO A 154 -3.91 27.26 4.86
C PRO A 154 -2.48 26.87 5.26
N GLN A 155 -1.49 27.57 4.70
CA GLN A 155 -0.05 27.43 4.97
C GLN A 155 0.39 27.74 6.42
N GLU A 156 -0.53 27.77 7.37
CA GLU A 156 -0.23 27.84 8.80
C GLU A 156 -1.07 26.80 9.54
N SER A 157 -0.71 25.53 9.35
CA SER A 157 -1.07 24.49 10.30
C SER A 157 0.09 23.50 10.40
N ILE A 158 0.62 23.33 11.60
CA ILE A 158 1.42 22.17 11.99
C ILE A 158 0.70 20.96 11.40
N VAL A 159 1.38 20.18 10.55
CA VAL A 159 0.81 18.96 9.96
C VAL A 159 0.26 18.12 11.11
N LYS A 160 -1.08 18.04 11.24
CA LYS A 160 -1.73 17.15 12.22
C LYS A 160 -1.64 15.71 11.71
N GLY A 161 -0.42 15.21 11.58
CA GLY A 161 -0.13 13.79 11.43
C GLY A 161 0.02 13.13 12.79
N ASN A 162 -0.26 11.84 12.86
CA ASN A 162 -0.06 11.08 14.08
C ASN A 162 1.46 10.92 14.33
N ARG A 163 2.00 11.64 15.32
CA ARG A 163 3.42 11.60 15.66
C ARG A 163 3.92 10.20 16.05
N MET A 164 3.07 9.35 16.63
CA MET A 164 3.45 7.95 16.91
C MET A 164 3.66 7.17 15.61
N VAL A 165 2.74 7.30 14.66
CA VAL A 165 2.87 6.69 13.33
C VAL A 165 4.10 7.22 12.59
N SER A 166 4.33 8.54 12.61
CA SER A 166 5.49 9.13 11.95
C SER A 166 6.81 8.69 12.59
N ALA A 167 6.87 8.58 13.93
CA ALA A 167 8.03 8.03 14.62
C ALA A 167 8.27 6.55 14.24
N LEU A 168 7.20 5.75 14.14
CA LEU A 168 7.27 4.36 13.68
C LEU A 168 7.80 4.26 12.24
N ASP A 169 7.25 5.05 11.31
CA ASP A 169 7.61 5.07 9.89
C ASP A 169 9.07 5.50 9.69
N LEU A 170 9.53 6.53 10.41
CA LEU A 170 10.94 6.95 10.38
C LEU A 170 11.88 5.89 10.98
N GLY A 171 11.43 5.17 12.00
CA GLY A 171 12.19 4.05 12.54
C GLY A 171 12.32 2.91 11.53
N PHE A 172 11.21 2.49 10.93
CA PHE A 172 11.16 1.35 10.02
C PHE A 172 11.79 1.66 8.66
N TYR A 173 11.29 2.66 7.94
CA TYR A 173 11.78 3.01 6.61
C TYR A 173 13.01 3.92 6.67
N GLY A 174 12.95 4.96 7.50
CA GLY A 174 13.97 6.00 7.55
C GLY A 174 15.36 5.51 7.95
N LEU A 175 15.45 4.60 8.92
CA LEU A 175 16.74 4.02 9.35
C LEU A 175 17.21 2.81 8.54
N ASN A 176 16.38 2.31 7.61
CA ASN A 176 16.70 1.14 6.79
C ASN A 176 16.66 1.45 5.29
N VAL A 177 16.63 2.74 4.92
CA VAL A 177 16.52 3.20 3.53
C VAL A 177 17.64 2.62 2.65
N ARG A 178 18.87 2.47 3.17
CA ARG A 178 19.97 1.83 2.43
C ARG A 178 19.72 0.34 2.18
N GLY A 179 19.19 -0.36 3.19
CA GLY A 179 18.81 -1.76 3.08
C GLY A 179 17.73 -1.97 2.02
N ILE A 180 16.66 -1.19 2.11
CA ILE A 180 15.53 -1.20 1.16
C ILE A 180 16.00 -0.85 -0.26
N MET A 181 16.86 0.16 -0.41
CA MET A 181 17.46 0.52 -1.70
C MET A 181 18.23 -0.67 -2.30
N GLY A 182 19.01 -1.38 -1.48
CA GLY A 182 19.66 -2.60 -1.93
C GLY A 182 18.66 -3.61 -2.50
N ILE A 183 17.49 -3.76 -1.87
CA ILE A 183 16.50 -4.80 -2.23
C ILE A 183 15.85 -4.40 -3.53
N SER A 184 15.37 -3.16 -3.60
CA SER A 184 14.64 -2.61 -4.73
C SER A 184 15.49 -2.53 -6.01
N PHE A 185 16.82 -2.40 -5.89
CA PHE A 185 17.66 -2.12 -7.05
C PHE A 185 18.85 -3.06 -7.27
N GLY A 186 19.21 -3.91 -6.30
CA GLY A 186 20.53 -4.56 -6.25
C GLY A 186 20.65 -5.99 -6.76
N LEU A 187 19.61 -6.84 -6.66
CA LEU A 187 19.80 -8.30 -6.76
C LEU A 187 19.28 -8.99 -8.03
N PHE A 188 18.24 -8.50 -8.71
CA PHE A 188 17.61 -9.26 -9.84
C PHE A 188 17.17 -8.41 -11.04
N GLY A 189 17.62 -7.16 -11.12
CA GLY A 189 17.04 -6.18 -12.02
C GLY A 189 15.86 -5.49 -11.35
N CYS A 190 15.78 -4.18 -11.53
CA CYS A 190 14.75 -3.35 -10.93
C CYS A 190 13.52 -3.34 -11.84
N THR A 191 12.34 -3.64 -11.30
CA THR A 191 11.08 -3.51 -12.03
C THR A 191 10.47 -2.11 -11.81
N ASP A 192 9.57 -1.69 -12.69
CA ASP A 192 8.79 -0.45 -12.49
C ASP A 192 7.99 -0.47 -11.17
N LYS A 193 7.66 -1.67 -10.65
CA LYS A 193 7.00 -1.84 -9.36
C LYS A 193 7.95 -1.49 -8.22
N ASP A 194 9.16 -2.04 -8.22
CA ASP A 194 10.18 -1.77 -7.19
C ASP A 194 10.53 -0.27 -7.12
N ILE A 195 10.63 0.38 -8.29
CA ILE A 195 10.85 1.83 -8.40
C ILE A 195 9.72 2.59 -7.71
N ARG A 196 8.47 2.26 -8.03
CA ARG A 196 7.29 2.94 -7.45
C ARG A 196 7.21 2.74 -5.94
N GLU A 197 7.36 1.51 -5.46
CA GLU A 197 7.31 1.18 -4.03
C GLU A 197 8.42 1.92 -3.26
N PHE A 198 9.62 2.00 -3.84
CA PHE A 198 10.71 2.75 -3.25
C PHE A 198 10.40 4.25 -3.15
N TYR A 199 9.85 4.87 -4.20
CA TYR A 199 9.47 6.29 -4.14
C TYR A 199 8.33 6.56 -3.16
N SER A 200 7.33 5.69 -3.08
CA SER A 200 6.26 5.81 -2.08
C SER A 200 6.81 5.76 -0.65
N MET A 201 7.81 4.91 -0.41
CA MET A 201 8.52 4.88 0.88
C MET A 201 9.27 6.21 1.17
N LEU A 202 9.90 6.82 0.17
CA LEU A 202 10.56 8.12 0.35
C LEU A 202 9.57 9.27 0.60
N GLU A 203 8.36 9.19 0.04
CA GLU A 203 7.26 10.12 0.35
C GLU A 203 6.79 9.95 1.79
N LEU A 204 6.61 8.71 2.27
CA LEU A 204 6.27 8.44 3.67
C LEU A 204 7.33 9.00 4.64
N ILE A 205 8.62 8.88 4.31
CA ILE A 205 9.70 9.49 5.10
C ILE A 205 9.55 11.02 5.13
N GLU A 206 9.27 11.65 4.00
CA GLU A 206 9.10 13.10 3.89
C GLU A 206 7.94 13.62 4.75
N GLU A 207 6.80 12.93 4.69
CA GLU A 207 5.62 13.25 5.49
C GLU A 207 5.91 13.09 6.98
N ALA A 208 6.52 11.96 7.36
CA ALA A 208 6.85 11.69 8.74
C ALA A 208 7.87 12.70 9.30
N LEU A 209 8.85 13.12 8.50
CA LEU A 209 9.77 14.21 8.84
C LEU A 209 9.00 15.52 9.09
N SER A 210 8.03 15.85 8.26
CA SER A 210 7.22 17.07 8.36
C SER A 210 6.32 17.09 9.61
N VAL A 211 5.95 15.93 10.14
CA VAL A 211 5.16 15.77 11.36
C VAL A 211 6.05 15.80 12.61
N ILE A 212 7.23 15.18 12.54
CA ILE A 212 8.12 15.00 13.69
C ILE A 212 9.04 16.20 13.91
N ALA A 213 9.70 16.67 12.85
CA ALA A 213 10.70 17.72 12.93
C ALA A 213 10.03 19.09 13.11
N ASN A 214 10.62 19.92 13.96
CA ASN A 214 10.21 21.32 14.09
C ASN A 214 10.75 22.17 12.91
N THR A 215 10.30 23.42 12.83
CA THR A 215 10.67 24.36 11.76
C THR A 215 12.17 24.62 11.63
N GLU A 216 12.92 24.52 12.73
CA GLU A 216 14.38 24.69 12.73
C GLU A 216 15.11 23.47 12.16
N GLN A 217 14.61 22.27 12.46
CA GLN A 217 15.24 20.99 12.12
C GLN A 217 14.86 20.46 10.74
N LEU A 218 13.64 20.78 10.29
CA LEU A 218 13.05 20.25 9.07
C LEU A 218 13.88 20.56 7.80
N PRO A 219 14.39 21.80 7.57
CA PRO A 219 15.08 22.12 6.32
C PRO A 219 16.29 21.22 6.04
N LYS A 220 17.14 20.99 7.05
CA LYS A 220 18.33 20.13 6.93
C LYS A 220 17.98 18.67 6.58
N ARG A 221 16.83 18.18 7.08
CA ARG A 221 16.38 16.80 6.86
C ARG A 221 15.77 16.61 5.48
N ILE A 222 14.95 17.57 5.07
CA ILE A 222 14.40 17.62 3.72
C ILE A 222 15.53 17.76 2.69
N GLU A 223 16.57 18.55 2.99
CA GLU A 223 17.74 18.66 2.12
C GLU A 223 18.48 17.31 1.96
N ALA A 224 18.72 16.58 3.06
CA ALA A 224 19.33 15.25 3.00
C ALA A 224 18.49 14.28 2.15
N LEU A 225 17.17 14.26 2.35
CA LEU A 225 16.24 13.43 1.58
C LEU A 225 16.23 13.80 0.09
N ASN A 226 16.21 15.10 -0.23
CA ASN A 226 16.19 15.58 -1.61
C ASN A 226 17.49 15.28 -2.35
N ASN A 227 18.63 15.41 -1.69
CA ASN A 227 19.92 15.02 -2.26
C ASN A 227 19.94 13.52 -2.59
N PHE A 228 19.44 12.68 -1.67
CA PHE A 228 19.30 11.25 -1.92
C PHE A 228 18.34 10.94 -3.08
N LYS A 229 17.12 11.52 -3.08
CA LYS A 229 16.13 11.39 -4.17
C LYS A 229 16.72 11.76 -5.54
N LYS A 230 17.52 12.83 -5.60
CA LYS A 230 18.16 13.28 -6.84
C LYS A 230 19.12 12.24 -7.40
N GLU A 231 19.93 11.61 -6.53
CA GLU A 231 20.87 10.58 -6.95
C GLU A 231 20.16 9.30 -7.40
N ILE A 232 19.12 8.87 -6.68
CA ILE A 232 18.29 7.73 -7.08
C ILE A 232 17.64 7.97 -8.44
N ASN A 233 17.07 9.15 -8.68
CA ASN A 233 16.54 9.51 -10.00
C ASN A 233 17.59 9.38 -11.11
N ALA A 234 18.82 9.84 -10.86
CA ALA A 234 19.89 9.74 -11.85
C ALA A 234 20.31 8.29 -12.13
N ILE A 235 20.24 7.41 -11.13
CA ILE A 235 20.50 5.97 -11.29
C ILE A 235 19.37 5.30 -12.07
N VAL A 236 18.11 5.56 -11.71
CA VAL A 236 16.92 5.01 -12.38
C VAL A 236 16.86 5.47 -13.86
N ASP A 237 17.18 6.73 -14.14
CA ASP A 237 17.28 7.28 -15.50
C ASP A 237 18.46 6.71 -16.31
N GLY A 238 19.33 5.91 -15.68
CA GLY A 238 20.53 5.35 -16.30
C GLY A 238 21.66 6.37 -16.56
N LYS A 239 21.55 7.59 -16.02
CA LYS A 239 22.58 8.64 -16.11
C LYS A 239 23.82 8.28 -15.28
N ILE A 240 23.61 7.56 -14.18
CA ILE A 240 24.65 7.06 -13.28
C ILE A 240 24.48 5.56 -13.11
N LYS A 241 25.59 4.81 -13.02
CA LYS A 241 25.58 3.34 -12.86
C LYS A 241 26.22 2.86 -11.56
N LYS A 242 26.68 3.79 -10.71
CA LYS A 242 27.43 3.48 -9.49
C LYS A 242 26.58 3.79 -8.27
N TRP A 243 26.55 2.85 -7.33
CA TRP A 243 25.77 2.96 -6.09
C TRP A 243 26.52 3.65 -4.94
N LYS A 244 27.80 3.99 -5.11
CA LYS A 244 28.62 4.53 -4.02
C LYS A 244 28.04 5.82 -3.45
N GLU A 245 27.72 6.78 -4.31
CA GLU A 245 27.19 8.09 -3.92
C GLU A 245 25.79 7.97 -3.31
N ALA A 246 24.93 7.13 -3.88
CA ALA A 246 23.63 6.82 -3.30
C ALA A 246 23.74 6.20 -1.89
N ASN A 247 24.70 5.29 -1.66
CA ASN A 247 24.93 4.71 -0.33
C ASN A 247 25.42 5.76 0.69
N GLU A 248 26.34 6.64 0.29
CA GLU A 248 26.85 7.73 1.14
C GLU A 248 25.71 8.71 1.50
N LEU A 249 24.85 9.06 0.54
CA LEU A 249 23.69 9.93 0.77
C LEU A 249 22.61 9.26 1.62
N ALA A 250 22.39 7.94 1.44
CA ALA A 250 21.50 7.17 2.30
C ALA A 250 21.98 7.16 3.75
N GLU A 251 23.27 6.97 3.99
CA GLU A 251 23.87 7.01 5.33
C GLU A 251 23.69 8.39 5.98
N VAL A 252 23.90 9.48 5.22
CA VAL A 252 23.65 10.85 5.69
C VAL A 252 22.19 11.05 6.08
N LEU A 253 21.24 10.52 5.29
CA LEU A 253 19.82 10.58 5.59
C LEU A 253 19.47 9.78 6.87
N GLU A 254 19.96 8.54 6.97
CA GLU A 254 19.78 7.68 8.15
C GLU A 254 20.29 8.35 9.43
N ASP A 255 21.48 8.96 9.38
CA ASP A 255 22.04 9.71 10.51
C ASP A 255 21.21 10.95 10.85
N SER A 256 20.74 11.67 9.84
CA SER A 256 19.86 12.83 10.03
C SER A 256 18.56 12.45 10.75
N ILE A 257 17.97 11.31 10.37
CA ILE A 257 16.76 10.74 10.99
C ILE A 257 17.06 10.21 12.39
N ARG A 258 18.15 9.45 12.58
CA ARG A 258 18.54 8.89 13.89
C ARG A 258 18.70 9.97 14.94
N ASN A 259 19.23 11.12 14.55
CA ASN A 259 19.40 12.27 15.44
C ASN A 259 18.06 12.87 15.91
N LEU A 260 16.92 12.65 15.23
CA LEU A 260 15.60 13.14 15.66
C LEU A 260 15.18 12.62 17.04
N THR A 261 15.66 11.44 17.43
CA THR A 261 15.36 10.82 18.73
C THR A 261 15.62 11.73 19.93
N ARG A 262 16.52 12.72 19.81
CA ARG A 262 16.80 13.73 20.85
C ARG A 262 15.64 14.66 21.14
N TRP A 263 14.67 14.77 20.23
CA TRP A 263 13.53 15.68 20.30
C TRP A 263 12.19 14.95 20.24
N LEU A 264 12.22 13.61 20.35
CA LEU A 264 11.03 12.79 20.45
C LEU A 264 10.58 12.68 21.91
N GLU A 265 9.27 12.65 22.12
CA GLU A 265 8.69 12.34 23.42
C GLU A 265 8.98 10.89 23.83
N PRO A 266 8.93 10.53 25.13
CA PRO A 266 9.35 9.20 25.59
C PRO A 266 8.67 8.02 24.88
N ASN A 267 7.37 8.12 24.56
CA ASN A 267 6.66 7.06 23.82
C ASN A 267 6.97 7.09 22.32
N GLU A 268 7.27 8.26 21.75
CA GLU A 268 7.74 8.40 20.37
C GLU A 268 9.12 7.76 20.19
N VAL A 269 10.02 7.90 21.17
CA VAL A 269 11.32 7.21 21.17
C VAL A 269 11.13 5.69 21.21
N LYS A 270 10.20 5.20 22.04
CA LYS A 270 9.91 3.75 22.14
C LYS A 270 9.41 3.20 20.81
N ILE A 271 8.42 3.85 20.20
CA ILE A 271 7.84 3.37 18.94
C ILE A 271 8.81 3.52 17.76
N PHE A 272 9.59 4.60 17.72
CA PHE A 272 10.69 4.76 16.76
C PHE A 272 11.68 3.59 16.84
N GLY A 273 12.09 3.23 18.06
CA GLY A 273 12.97 2.09 18.27
C GLY A 273 12.33 0.73 17.99
N ILE A 274 10.99 0.61 18.05
CA ILE A 274 10.26 -0.60 17.64
C ILE A 274 10.29 -0.70 16.11
N GLY A 275 9.99 0.40 15.40
CA GLY A 275 10.11 0.50 13.94
C GLY A 275 11.52 0.15 13.46
N ALA A 276 12.55 0.73 14.09
CA ALA A 276 13.95 0.45 13.77
C ALA A 276 14.31 -1.03 13.89
N GLN A 277 13.82 -1.69 14.94
CA GLN A 277 14.06 -3.10 15.17
C GLN A 277 13.34 -3.97 14.13
N MET A 278 12.10 -3.64 13.78
CA MET A 278 11.34 -4.34 12.73
C MET A 278 11.97 -4.17 11.35
N GLY A 279 12.49 -2.99 11.02
CA GLY A 279 13.20 -2.79 9.74
C GLY A 279 14.54 -3.53 9.69
N THR A 280 15.21 -3.72 10.83
CA THR A 280 16.37 -4.62 10.91
C THR A 280 15.94 -6.07 10.67
N TRP A 281 14.85 -6.52 11.30
CA TRP A 281 14.29 -7.85 11.06
C TRP A 281 13.92 -8.07 9.58
N ASP A 282 13.31 -7.06 8.94
CA ASP A 282 13.01 -7.07 7.51
C ASP A 282 14.27 -7.23 6.66
N TYR A 283 15.32 -6.45 6.94
CA TYR A 283 16.61 -6.58 6.27
C TYR A 283 17.22 -7.99 6.36
N TYR A 284 17.17 -8.62 7.54
CA TYR A 284 17.67 -10.00 7.73
C TYR A 284 16.87 -11.03 6.95
N THR A 285 15.58 -10.78 6.72
CA THR A 285 14.72 -11.66 5.91
C THR A 285 15.19 -11.73 4.46
N TYR A 286 15.79 -10.67 3.92
CA TYR A 286 16.21 -10.59 2.52
C TYR A 286 17.72 -10.83 2.27
N TYR A 287 18.61 -10.54 3.24
CA TYR A 287 20.06 -10.49 2.99
C TYR A 287 20.94 -11.48 3.72
N HIS A 288 20.44 -12.15 4.76
CA HIS A 288 21.29 -12.93 5.64
C HIS A 288 21.01 -14.43 5.56
N TYR A 289 22.09 -15.22 5.63
CA TYR A 289 22.03 -16.68 5.75
C TYR A 289 21.48 -17.16 7.11
N GLU A 290 21.34 -16.24 8.06
CA GLU A 290 20.83 -16.48 9.41
C GLU A 290 19.58 -15.64 9.66
N SER A 291 18.55 -16.26 10.25
CA SER A 291 17.33 -15.56 10.66
C SER A 291 17.61 -14.59 11.80
N TYR A 292 16.80 -13.53 11.88
CA TYR A 292 16.78 -12.63 13.01
C TYR A 292 16.51 -13.40 14.31
N SER A 293 17.23 -13.07 15.39
CA SER A 293 17.28 -13.94 16.56
C SER A 293 15.94 -14.03 17.31
N ARG A 294 15.59 -15.22 17.79
CA ARG A 294 14.42 -15.46 18.65
C ARG A 294 14.39 -14.53 19.86
N GLU A 295 15.53 -14.37 20.54
CA GLU A 295 15.67 -13.42 21.65
C GLU A 295 15.34 -11.97 21.24
N GLY A 296 15.73 -11.58 20.02
CA GLY A 296 15.38 -10.29 19.45
C GLY A 296 13.88 -10.12 19.25
N LEU A 297 13.19 -11.14 18.73
CA LEU A 297 11.74 -11.12 18.50
C LEU A 297 10.94 -11.19 19.82
N ASP A 298 11.42 -11.92 20.82
CA ASP A 298 10.82 -11.94 22.17
C ASP A 298 10.91 -10.55 22.81
N LYS A 299 12.07 -9.89 22.69
CA LYS A 299 12.27 -8.50 23.15
C LYS A 299 11.38 -7.52 22.39
N LEU A 300 11.24 -7.67 21.07
CA LEU A 300 10.37 -6.84 20.25
C LEU A 300 8.91 -6.98 20.71
N SER A 301 8.43 -8.21 20.86
CA SER A 301 7.07 -8.53 21.30
C SER A 301 6.76 -7.92 22.66
N LYS A 302 7.69 -8.05 23.61
CA LYS A 302 7.57 -7.41 24.93
C LYS A 302 7.46 -5.89 24.82
N ARG A 303 8.31 -5.25 24.02
CA ARG A 303 8.29 -3.78 23.83
C ARG A 303 6.97 -3.30 23.21
N ILE A 304 6.41 -4.06 22.27
CA ILE A 304 5.11 -3.74 21.66
C ILE A 304 3.99 -3.87 22.69
N ASN A 305 3.94 -4.98 23.43
CA ASN A 305 2.95 -5.20 24.49
C ASN A 305 3.02 -4.11 25.57
N ASP A 306 4.23 -3.77 26.03
CA ASP A 306 4.45 -2.72 27.04
C ASP A 306 3.98 -1.34 26.53
N LEU A 307 4.23 -1.01 25.27
CA LEU A 307 3.87 0.28 24.69
C LEU A 307 2.36 0.39 24.41
N LEU A 308 1.75 -0.69 23.92
CA LEU A 308 0.32 -0.77 23.58
C LEU A 308 -0.57 -1.19 24.77
N GLN A 309 0.04 -1.45 25.94
CA GLN A 309 -0.64 -1.92 27.15
C GLN A 309 -1.43 -3.22 26.92
N LEU A 310 -0.84 -4.14 26.16
CA LEU A 310 -1.44 -5.43 25.85
C LEU A 310 -0.96 -6.48 26.85
N GLU A 311 -1.84 -7.41 27.21
CA GLU A 311 -1.45 -8.61 27.95
C GLU A 311 -0.55 -9.52 27.10
N LYS A 312 -0.87 -9.60 25.80
CA LYS A 312 -0.22 -10.44 24.81
C LYS A 312 -0.43 -9.86 23.41
N LEU A 313 0.48 -10.14 22.47
CA LEU A 313 0.24 -9.85 21.06
C LEU A 313 -0.95 -10.68 20.55
N PRO A 314 -1.70 -10.20 19.55
CA PRO A 314 -2.73 -11.00 18.91
C PRO A 314 -2.14 -12.28 18.33
N ASP A 315 -2.91 -13.38 18.38
CA ASP A 315 -2.46 -14.69 17.89
C ASP A 315 -2.04 -14.64 16.41
N GLU A 316 -2.66 -13.78 15.59
CA GLU A 316 -2.26 -13.56 14.21
C GLU A 316 -0.79 -13.11 14.08
N ILE A 317 -0.36 -12.15 14.91
CA ILE A 317 1.00 -11.62 14.88
C ILE A 317 1.99 -12.62 15.47
N GLU A 318 1.60 -13.33 16.54
CA GLU A 318 2.43 -14.39 17.09
C GLU A 318 2.65 -15.54 16.11
N ASN A 319 1.63 -15.90 15.33
CA ASN A 319 1.75 -16.92 14.29
C ASN A 319 2.77 -16.47 13.22
N TYR A 320 2.77 -15.20 12.80
CA TYR A 320 3.79 -14.69 11.87
C TYR A 320 5.21 -14.80 12.43
N ILE A 321 5.40 -14.50 13.72
CA ILE A 321 6.71 -14.61 14.39
C ILE A 321 7.12 -16.08 14.54
N HIS A 322 6.17 -16.95 14.88
CA HIS A 322 6.39 -18.39 15.00
C HIS A 322 6.84 -18.99 13.66
N ASP A 323 6.09 -18.70 12.59
CA ASP A 323 6.34 -19.21 11.25
C ASP A 323 7.68 -18.72 10.68
N TYR A 324 8.10 -17.49 11.02
CA TYR A 324 9.42 -16.96 10.67
C TYR A 324 10.57 -17.71 11.34
N LEU A 325 10.37 -18.16 12.59
CA LEU A 325 11.39 -18.86 13.37
C LEU A 325 11.42 -20.37 13.12
N ASP A 326 10.45 -20.90 12.37
CA ASP A 326 10.38 -22.32 12.03
C ASP A 326 11.26 -22.63 10.81
N PRO A 327 12.36 -23.39 10.98
CA PRO A 327 13.26 -23.74 9.88
C PRO A 327 12.65 -24.70 8.85
N ASP A 328 11.57 -25.42 9.20
CA ASP A 328 10.89 -26.38 8.33
C ASP A 328 9.67 -25.78 7.60
N SER A 329 9.32 -24.53 7.93
CA SER A 329 8.24 -23.80 7.31
C SER A 329 8.60 -23.36 5.88
N GLU A 330 7.84 -23.80 4.88
CA GLU A 330 7.90 -23.21 3.52
C GLU A 330 7.55 -21.69 3.56
N ILE A 331 6.79 -21.26 4.57
CA ILE A 331 6.42 -19.86 4.84
C ILE A 331 7.61 -19.05 5.40
N GLY A 332 8.51 -19.68 6.15
CA GLY A 332 9.72 -19.05 6.70
C GLY A 332 10.66 -18.47 5.62
N LYS A 333 10.59 -19.00 4.39
CA LYS A 333 11.36 -18.52 3.22
C LYS A 333 10.68 -17.37 2.44
N VAL A 334 9.40 -17.08 2.70
CA VAL A 334 8.56 -16.07 1.99
C VAL A 334 7.87 -15.11 2.98
N SER A 335 8.36 -15.09 4.22
CA SER A 335 7.65 -14.48 5.34
C SER A 335 7.73 -12.94 5.28
N ASN A 336 6.61 -12.28 4.97
CA ASN A 336 6.40 -10.84 5.18
C ASN A 336 6.12 -10.50 6.67
N ALA A 337 6.49 -11.36 7.62
CA ALA A 337 6.22 -11.18 9.05
C ALA A 337 6.68 -9.83 9.64
N PRO A 338 7.87 -9.28 9.29
CA PRO A 338 8.27 -7.94 9.73
C PRO A 338 7.28 -6.86 9.27
N THR A 339 6.96 -6.85 7.98
CA THR A 339 6.04 -5.87 7.36
C THR A 339 4.60 -6.04 7.86
N ARG A 340 4.12 -7.26 8.08
CA ARG A 340 2.79 -7.52 8.66
C ARG A 340 2.69 -7.03 10.11
N THR A 341 3.73 -7.29 10.91
CA THR A 341 3.81 -6.80 12.29
C THR A 341 3.85 -5.27 12.33
N PHE A 342 4.68 -4.66 11.47
CA PHE A 342 4.76 -3.20 11.31
C PHE A 342 3.39 -2.60 10.95
N ASN A 343 2.72 -3.13 9.93
CA ASN A 343 1.41 -2.64 9.49
C ASN A 343 0.35 -2.75 10.57
N TRP A 344 0.37 -3.84 11.36
CA TRP A 344 -0.56 -4.00 12.47
C TRP A 344 -0.33 -2.96 13.58
N VAL A 345 0.93 -2.74 14.01
CA VAL A 345 1.26 -1.70 14.99
C VAL A 345 0.89 -0.32 14.46
N ARG A 346 1.14 -0.06 13.17
CA ARG A 346 0.81 1.19 12.50
C ARG A 346 -0.69 1.45 12.49
N GLN A 347 -1.50 0.45 12.14
CA GLN A 347 -2.97 0.51 12.13
C GLN A 347 -3.56 0.76 13.52
N HIS A 348 -2.97 0.20 14.57
CA HIS A 348 -3.41 0.44 15.94
C HIS A 348 -3.41 1.94 16.29
N TYR A 349 -2.37 2.67 15.90
CA TYR A 349 -2.30 4.12 16.13
C TYR A 349 -3.09 4.96 15.11
N MET A 350 -3.49 4.40 13.98
CA MET A 350 -4.36 5.12 13.02
C MET A 350 -5.84 5.07 13.42
N THR A 351 -6.23 4.06 14.18
CA THR A 351 -7.63 3.79 14.57
C THR A 351 -7.97 4.24 16.00
N THR A 352 -6.96 4.59 16.79
CA THR A 352 -7.06 5.09 18.17
C THR A 352 -6.79 6.58 18.22
#